data_AF-A0A920RX64-F1
#
_entry.id   AF-A0A920RX64-F1
#
_cell.length_a   1.000
_cell.length_b   1.000
_cell.length_c   1.000
_cell.angle_alpha   90.00
_cell.angle_beta   90.00
_cell.angle_gamma   90.00
#
_symmetry.space_group_name_H-M   'P 1'
#
loop_
_entity.id
_entity.type
_entity.pdbx_description
1 polymer ?
#
loop_
_entity_poly.entity_id
_entity_poly.type
_entity_poly.pdbx_seq_one_letter_code
_entity_poly.pdbx_strand_id
1 'polypeptide(L)'
;MDIILLLLVVCMVPFVGLFIARISYGRTIKEFILGVVLFPSLLVFIWLSVFGNAAIYQEFTTAGSLANATNEDVSVSLFIFLEQYPGSTLLMGLSIVNIVTFLVTSSDSGALVTAMMTSSNQVNSKHSDPAIITRAVWALTLGIIAIILLMGGGLSALQTSAIVTGLPFAMIVFVAARNLYKKLKIDSNKI
;
A
#
# COMPACT_ATOMS: atom_id res chain seq x y z
N MET A 1 -5.18 -13.02 -10.30
CA MET A 1 -4.32 -11.97 -9.71
C MET A 1 -5.11 -10.69 -9.43
N ASP A 2 -6.12 -10.38 -10.24
CA ASP A 2 -6.84 -9.08 -10.20
C ASP A 2 -7.69 -8.87 -8.94
N ILE A 3 -8.39 -9.91 -8.46
CA ILE A 3 -9.22 -9.81 -7.24
C ILE A 3 -8.35 -9.56 -6.00
N ILE A 4 -7.19 -10.20 -5.91
CA ILE A 4 -6.28 -10.05 -4.77
C ILE A 4 -5.74 -8.62 -4.73
N LEU A 5 -5.31 -8.09 -5.89
CA LEU A 5 -4.83 -6.71 -6.00
C LEU A 5 -5.90 -5.70 -5.58
N LEU A 6 -7.14 -5.90 -6.05
CA LEU A 6 -8.26 -5.02 -5.71
C LEU A 6 -8.58 -5.05 -4.21
N LEU A 7 -8.63 -6.23 -3.60
CA LEU A 7 -8.91 -6.37 -2.17
C LEU A 7 -7.79 -5.79 -1.30
N LEU A 8 -6.52 -5.93 -1.72
CA LEU A 8 -5.38 -5.34 -1.03
C LEU A 8 -5.48 -3.81 -1.03
N VAL A 9 -5.82 -3.21 -2.18
CA VAL A 9 -6.05 -1.75 -2.28
C VAL A 9 -7.20 -1.31 -1.37
N VAL A 10 -8.30 -2.07 -1.34
CA VAL A 10 -9.46 -1.77 -0.49
C VAL A 10 -9.10 -1.77 1.00
N CYS A 11 -8.27 -2.71 1.46
CA CYS A 11 -7.76 -2.73 2.84
C CYS A 11 -6.97 -1.46 3.20
N MET A 12 -6.36 -0.79 2.22
CA MET A 12 -5.54 0.41 2.42
C MET A 12 -6.32 1.73 2.30
N VAL A 13 -7.59 1.68 1.87
CA VAL A 13 -8.49 2.83 1.80
C VAL A 13 -8.57 3.66 3.09
N PRO A 14 -8.68 3.09 4.31
CA PRO A 14 -8.80 3.92 5.52
C PRO A 14 -7.50 4.68 5.79
N PHE A 15 -6.35 4.05 5.52
CA PHE A 15 -5.02 4.64 5.69
C PHE A 15 -4.79 5.79 4.70
N VAL A 16 -4.93 5.49 3.41
CA VAL A 16 -4.70 6.45 2.32
C VAL A 16 -5.75 7.57 2.35
N GLY A 17 -7.02 7.23 2.62
CA GLY A 17 -8.12 8.19 2.67
C GLY A 17 -7.95 9.24 3.76
N LEU A 18 -7.47 8.86 4.95
CA LEU A 18 -7.24 9.82 6.05
C LEU A 18 -6.09 10.78 5.75
N PHE A 19 -5.01 10.28 5.13
CA PHE A 19 -3.87 11.08 4.72
C PHE A 19 -4.24 12.09 3.63
N ILE A 20 -4.90 11.59 2.58
CA ILE A 20 -5.35 12.40 1.44
C ILE A 20 -6.36 13.46 1.88
N ALA A 21 -7.29 13.12 2.79
CA ALA A 21 -8.28 14.08 3.32
C ALA A 21 -7.63 15.23 4.08
N ARG A 22 -6.56 14.98 4.85
CA ARG A 22 -5.84 16.01 5.61
C ARG A 22 -5.09 16.99 4.73
N ILE A 23 -4.44 16.50 3.68
CA ILE A 23 -3.64 17.33 2.76
C ILE A 23 -4.53 18.12 1.78
N SER A 24 -5.76 17.68 1.58
CA SER A 24 -6.68 18.27 0.59
C SER A 24 -7.63 19.34 1.15
N TYR A 25 -7.39 19.83 2.37
CA TYR A 25 -8.20 20.86 3.00
C TYR A 25 -8.21 22.15 2.16
N GLY A 26 -9.39 22.65 1.80
CA GLY A 26 -9.56 23.89 1.03
C GLY A 26 -9.51 23.75 -0.50
N ARG A 27 -9.34 22.54 -1.05
CA ARG A 27 -9.40 22.30 -2.51
C ARG A 27 -10.82 21.97 -2.99
N THR A 28 -11.13 22.26 -4.25
CA THR A 28 -12.41 21.84 -4.84
C THR A 28 -12.46 20.33 -5.05
N ILE A 29 -13.66 19.73 -5.07
CA ILE A 29 -13.83 18.29 -5.29
C ILE A 29 -13.24 17.85 -6.65
N LYS A 30 -13.34 18.70 -7.68
CA LYS A 30 -12.80 18.41 -9.01
C LYS A 30 -11.28 18.37 -9.01
N GLU A 31 -10.61 19.38 -8.44
CA GLU A 31 -9.16 19.42 -8.31
C GLU A 31 -8.64 18.27 -7.44
N PHE A 32 -9.38 17.93 -6.39
CA PHE A 32 -9.08 16.80 -5.51
C PHE A 32 -9.06 15.47 -6.28
N ILE A 33 -10.14 15.14 -6.98
CA ILE A 33 -10.25 13.87 -7.73
C ILE A 33 -9.17 13.80 -8.80
N LEU A 34 -8.97 14.90 -9.53
CA LEU A 34 -8.03 14.95 -10.65
C LEU A 34 -6.58 14.83 -10.16
N GLY A 35 -6.22 15.47 -9.04
CA GLY A 35 -4.90 15.33 -8.42
C GLY A 35 -4.63 13.93 -7.85
N VAL A 36 -5.62 13.34 -7.17
CA VAL A 36 -5.49 12.00 -6.55
C VAL A 36 -5.43 10.89 -7.59
N VAL A 37 -6.08 11.06 -8.75
CA VAL A 37 -6.02 10.07 -9.83
C VAL A 37 -4.78 10.28 -10.70
N LEU A 38 -4.56 11.49 -11.22
CA LEU A 38 -3.50 11.70 -12.21
C LEU A 38 -2.09 11.51 -11.63
N PHE A 39 -1.82 12.04 -10.44
CA PHE A 39 -0.45 12.04 -9.92
C PHE A 39 0.07 10.62 -9.62
N PRO A 40 -0.66 9.76 -8.89
CA PRO A 40 -0.23 8.38 -8.66
C PRO A 40 -0.25 7.55 -9.94
N SER A 41 -1.25 7.73 -10.82
CA SER A 41 -1.30 7.00 -12.10
C SER A 41 -0.11 7.31 -13.00
N LEU A 42 0.32 8.57 -13.08
CA LEU A 42 1.50 8.95 -13.86
C LEU A 42 2.79 8.35 -13.29
N LEU A 43 2.94 8.37 -11.96
CA LEU A 43 4.11 7.75 -11.31
C LEU A 43 4.17 6.25 -11.57
N VAL A 44 3.05 5.55 -11.40
CA VAL A 44 2.96 4.10 -11.68
C VAL A 44 3.18 3.83 -13.17
N PHE A 45 2.66 4.67 -14.05
CA PHE A 45 2.86 4.55 -15.50
C PHE A 45 4.33 4.68 -15.88
N ILE A 46 5.03 5.70 -15.35
CA ILE A 46 6.47 5.89 -15.59
C ILE A 46 7.25 4.70 -15.03
N TRP A 47 6.93 4.25 -13.82
CA TRP A 47 7.59 3.11 -13.19
C TRP A 47 7.43 1.83 -14.02
N LEU A 48 6.19 1.45 -14.36
CA LEU A 48 5.91 0.27 -15.15
C LEU A 48 6.48 0.38 -16.57
N SER A 49 6.49 1.57 -17.16
CA SER A 49 7.09 1.77 -18.49
C SER A 49 8.60 1.53 -18.46
N VAL A 50 9.32 2.09 -17.47
CA VAL A 50 10.78 1.94 -17.37
C VAL A 50 11.15 0.51 -16.99
N PHE A 51 10.65 0.00 -15.86
CA PHE A 51 11.03 -1.33 -15.35
C PHE A 51 10.39 -2.47 -16.15
N GLY A 52 9.16 -2.29 -16.63
CA GLY A 52 8.49 -3.29 -17.46
C GLY A 52 9.16 -3.44 -18.82
N ASN A 53 9.50 -2.33 -19.50
CA ASN A 53 10.23 -2.41 -20.76
C ASN A 53 11.63 -3.01 -20.59
N ALA A 54 12.32 -2.67 -19.49
CA ALA A 54 13.61 -3.24 -19.15
C ALA A 54 13.53 -4.77 -18.89
N ALA A 55 12.54 -5.22 -18.13
CA ALA A 55 12.32 -6.64 -17.86
C ALA A 55 12.00 -7.43 -19.14
N ILE A 56 11.16 -6.88 -20.01
CA ILE A 56 10.83 -7.47 -21.31
C ILE A 56 12.10 -7.56 -22.18
N TYR A 57 12.89 -6.48 -22.27
CA TYR A 57 14.13 -6.47 -23.05
C TYR A 57 15.14 -7.50 -22.54
N GLN A 58 15.23 -7.70 -21.23
CA GLN A 58 16.09 -8.71 -20.61
C GLN A 58 15.64 -10.12 -20.97
N GLU A 59 14.34 -10.41 -20.95
CA GLU A 59 13.81 -11.71 -21.34
C GLU A 59 14.04 -12.01 -22.83
N PHE A 60 14.05 -10.99 -23.70
CA PHE A 60 14.43 -11.15 -25.10
C PHE A 60 15.92 -11.43 -25.32
N THR A 61 16.79 -10.85 -24.48
CA THR A 61 18.25 -10.97 -24.61
C THR A 61 18.81 -12.21 -23.91
N THR A 62 18.19 -12.63 -22.80
CA THR A 62 18.55 -13.81 -22.02
C THR A 62 17.28 -14.57 -21.65
N ALA A 63 16.79 -15.32 -22.64
CA ALA A 63 15.53 -16.06 -22.54
C ALA A 63 15.53 -17.02 -21.35
N GLY A 64 14.50 -16.92 -20.50
CA GLY A 64 14.24 -17.81 -19.38
C GLY A 64 14.83 -17.37 -18.03
N SER A 65 15.70 -16.36 -17.95
CA SER A 65 16.30 -16.01 -16.64
C SER A 65 15.28 -15.39 -15.68
N LEU A 66 14.42 -14.49 -16.17
CA LEU A 66 13.48 -13.76 -15.32
C LEU A 66 12.17 -14.54 -15.16
N ALA A 67 11.72 -15.22 -16.22
CA ALA A 67 10.54 -16.09 -16.16
C ALA A 67 10.74 -17.28 -15.20
N ASN A 68 11.91 -17.92 -15.18
CA ASN A 68 12.17 -19.03 -14.26
C ASN A 68 12.33 -18.54 -12.83
N ALA A 69 13.08 -17.44 -12.61
CA ALA A 69 13.24 -16.82 -11.29
C ALA A 69 11.90 -16.47 -10.64
N THR A 70 10.96 -15.93 -11.42
CA THR A 70 9.64 -15.51 -10.91
C THR A 70 8.73 -16.70 -10.58
N ASN A 71 8.93 -17.85 -11.23
CA ASN A 71 8.18 -19.07 -10.89
C ASN A 71 8.74 -19.77 -9.65
N GLU A 72 10.05 -19.68 -9.40
CA GLU A 72 10.68 -20.25 -8.21
C GLU A 72 10.48 -19.38 -6.97
N ASP A 73 10.87 -18.11 -7.04
CA ASP A 73 10.67 -17.14 -5.95
C ASP A 73 10.66 -15.70 -6.47
N VAL A 74 9.47 -15.10 -6.42
CA VAL A 74 9.26 -13.68 -6.76
C VAL A 74 10.16 -12.74 -5.93
N SER A 75 10.57 -13.16 -4.73
CA SER A 75 11.45 -12.39 -3.84
C SER A 75 12.87 -12.24 -4.40
N VAL A 76 13.32 -13.17 -5.25
CA VAL A 76 14.67 -13.17 -5.83
C VAL A 76 14.68 -12.53 -7.23
N SER A 77 13.54 -12.48 -7.92
CA SER A 77 13.40 -11.91 -9.27
C SER A 77 14.00 -10.51 -9.42
N LEU A 78 13.85 -9.64 -8.42
CA LEU A 78 14.40 -8.28 -8.48
C LEU A 78 15.94 -8.29 -8.49
N PHE A 79 16.57 -9.20 -7.75
CA PHE A 79 18.03 -9.28 -7.67
C PHE A 79 18.61 -9.85 -8.96
N ILE A 80 17.99 -10.89 -9.52
CA ILE A 80 18.37 -11.46 -10.82
C ILE A 80 18.18 -10.45 -11.96
N PHE A 81 17.14 -9.60 -11.87
CA PHE A 81 16.96 -8.47 -12.78
C PHE A 81 18.14 -7.48 -12.70
N LEU A 82 18.53 -7.09 -11.48
CA LEU A 82 19.62 -6.12 -11.27
C LEU A 82 21.02 -6.68 -11.58
N GLU A 83 21.21 -7.99 -11.53
CA GLU A 83 22.48 -8.66 -11.87
C GLU A 83 22.91 -8.43 -13.33
N GLN A 84 21.97 -8.20 -14.25
CA GLN A 84 22.29 -7.96 -15.65
C GLN A 84 22.83 -6.55 -15.94
N TYR A 85 22.82 -5.66 -14.96
CA TYR A 85 23.29 -4.29 -15.12
C TYR A 85 24.72 -4.10 -14.60
N PRO A 86 25.54 -3.25 -15.26
CA PRO A 86 26.89 -2.94 -14.78
C PRO A 86 26.80 -2.27 -13.40
N GLY A 87 27.58 -2.76 -12.43
CA GLY A 87 27.52 -2.29 -11.03
C GLY A 87 26.42 -2.94 -10.20
N SER A 88 25.95 -4.13 -10.60
CA SER A 88 24.87 -4.88 -9.93
C SER A 88 24.99 -5.00 -8.41
N THR A 89 26.19 -5.23 -7.87
CA THR A 89 26.39 -5.31 -6.41
C THR A 89 25.95 -4.04 -5.67
N LEU A 90 26.21 -2.86 -6.23
CA LEU A 90 25.76 -1.59 -5.66
C LEU A 90 24.24 -1.41 -5.79
N LEU A 91 23.68 -1.77 -6.96
CA LEU A 91 22.24 -1.67 -7.21
C LEU A 91 21.43 -2.60 -6.32
N MET A 92 21.88 -3.83 -6.13
CA MET A 92 21.28 -4.79 -5.20
C MET A 92 21.37 -4.30 -3.76
N GLY A 93 22.54 -3.79 -3.34
CA GLY A 93 22.71 -3.20 -2.00
C GLY A 93 21.76 -2.02 -1.75
N LEU A 94 21.66 -1.10 -2.72
CA LEU A 94 20.73 0.03 -2.67
C LEU A 94 19.26 -0.44 -2.62
N SER A 95 18.92 -1.50 -3.36
CA SER A 95 17.57 -2.05 -3.37
C SER A 95 17.18 -2.66 -2.03
N ILE A 96 18.11 -3.34 -1.35
CA ILE A 96 17.87 -3.84 0.02
C ILE A 96 17.58 -2.68 0.96
N VAL A 97 18.40 -1.63 0.93
CA VAL A 97 18.19 -0.44 1.78
C VAL A 97 16.84 0.21 1.47
N ASN A 98 16.45 0.30 0.20
CA ASN A 98 15.18 0.83 -0.24
C ASN A 98 14.00 0.00 0.30
N ILE A 99 14.04 -1.33 0.12
CA ILE A 99 13.02 -2.26 0.64
C ILE A 99 12.87 -2.14 2.16
N VAL A 100 13.98 -2.13 2.90
CA VAL A 100 13.97 -1.99 4.37
C VAL A 100 13.38 -0.65 4.77
N THR A 101 13.78 0.45 4.12
CA THR A 101 13.27 1.80 4.44
C THR A 101 11.79 1.92 4.15
N PHE A 102 11.31 1.40 3.02
CA PHE A 102 9.89 1.37 2.69
C PHE A 102 9.10 0.50 3.67
N LEU A 103 9.64 -0.64 4.08
CA LEU A 103 8.99 -1.51 5.07
C LEU A 103 8.85 -0.79 6.40
N VAL A 104 9.93 -0.18 6.92
CA VAL A 104 9.92 0.57 8.19
C VAL A 104 8.94 1.74 8.12
N THR A 105 8.97 2.53 7.05
CA THR A 105 8.09 3.70 6.88
C THR A 105 6.62 3.31 6.74
N SER A 106 6.34 2.23 6.00
CA SER A 106 4.98 1.72 5.81
C SER A 106 4.42 1.13 7.12
N SER A 107 5.25 0.39 7.87
CA SER A 107 4.87 -0.15 9.18
C SER A 107 4.60 0.94 10.21
N ASP A 108 5.44 1.98 10.28
CA ASP A 108 5.23 3.11 11.19
C ASP A 108 3.92 3.84 10.88
N SER A 109 3.67 4.12 9.60
CA SER A 109 2.44 4.78 9.17
C SER A 109 1.19 3.92 9.44
N GLY A 110 1.29 2.60 9.27
CA GLY A 110 0.21 1.66 9.59
C GLY A 110 -0.11 1.62 11.09
N ALA A 111 0.91 1.53 11.94
CA ALA A 111 0.76 1.53 13.40
C ALA A 111 0.19 2.85 13.93
N LEU A 112 0.54 3.98 13.28
CA LEU A 112 -0.01 5.29 13.59
C LEU A 112 -1.53 5.33 13.36
N VAL A 113 -2.01 4.86 12.20
CA VAL A 113 -3.43 4.93 11.85
C VAL A 113 -4.27 3.96 12.69
N THR A 114 -3.78 2.76 12.97
CA THR A 114 -4.47 1.83 13.89
C THR A 114 -4.54 2.39 15.31
N ALA A 115 -3.48 3.05 15.77
CA ALA A 115 -3.50 3.77 17.04
C ALA A 115 -4.52 4.93 17.04
N MET A 116 -4.61 5.71 15.97
CA MET A 116 -5.62 6.79 15.84
C MET A 116 -7.06 6.25 15.85
N MET A 117 -7.32 5.12 15.19
CA MET A 117 -8.65 4.52 15.15
C MET A 117 -9.09 3.94 16.49
N THR A 118 -8.14 3.40 17.26
CA THR A 118 -8.42 2.77 18.57
C THR A 118 -8.40 3.77 19.73
N SER A 119 -7.74 4.92 19.59
CA SER A 119 -7.72 5.98 20.60
C SER A 119 -8.86 7.00 20.50
N SER A 120 -9.95 6.68 19.78
CA SER A 120 -11.07 7.58 19.45
C SER A 120 -11.81 8.23 20.64
N ASN A 121 -11.45 7.90 21.90
CA ASN A 121 -12.15 8.40 23.09
C ASN A 121 -11.39 9.47 23.91
N GLN A 122 -10.33 10.10 23.38
CA GLN A 122 -9.77 11.30 24.01
C GLN A 122 -10.43 12.58 23.47
N VAL A 123 -11.67 12.79 23.93
CA VAL A 123 -12.56 13.95 23.66
C VAL A 123 -11.92 15.32 24.00
N ASN A 124 -10.71 15.36 24.57
CA ASN A 124 -10.00 16.60 24.94
C ASN A 124 -8.62 16.79 24.30
N SER A 125 -8.27 16.03 23.26
CA SER A 125 -6.96 16.13 22.63
C SER A 125 -7.06 16.69 21.23
N LYS A 126 -7.30 18.00 21.17
CA LYS A 126 -7.42 18.78 19.92
C LYS A 126 -6.16 18.72 19.04
N HIS A 127 -5.01 18.21 19.52
CA HIS A 127 -3.74 18.26 18.77
C HIS A 127 -2.65 17.28 19.26
N SER A 128 -2.97 16.21 20.00
CA SER A 128 -1.92 15.31 20.51
C SER A 128 -1.95 13.97 19.80
N ASP A 129 -0.86 13.71 19.09
CA ASP A 129 -0.42 12.39 18.65
C ASP A 129 -0.87 11.26 19.60
N PRO A 130 -1.47 10.15 19.10
CA PRO A 130 -1.80 9.00 19.95
C PRO A 130 -0.55 8.54 20.71
N ALA A 131 -0.73 8.24 22.01
CA ALA A 131 0.35 7.90 22.93
C ALA A 131 1.36 6.91 22.31
N ILE A 132 2.66 7.21 22.42
CA ILE A 132 3.76 6.40 21.86
C ILE A 132 3.62 4.90 22.24
N ILE A 133 3.06 4.62 23.42
CA ILE A 133 2.82 3.28 23.94
C ILE A 133 1.79 2.51 23.09
N THR A 134 0.70 3.14 22.64
CA THR A 134 -0.29 2.44 21.80
C THR A 134 0.27 2.16 20.42
N ARG A 135 1.10 3.05 19.87
CA ARG A 135 1.83 2.82 18.61
C ARG A 135 2.78 1.63 18.71
N ALA A 136 3.56 1.55 19.80
CA ALA A 136 4.50 0.45 20.03
C ALA A 136 3.78 -0.90 20.16
N VAL A 137 2.65 -0.96 20.86
CA VAL A 137 1.83 -2.18 20.97
C VAL A 137 1.32 -2.62 19.61
N TRP A 138 0.79 -1.70 18.79
CA TRP A 138 0.31 -2.03 17.44
C TRP A 138 1.44 -2.40 16.47
N ALA A 139 2.61 -1.79 16.59
CA ALA A 139 3.79 -2.16 15.81
C ALA A 139 4.27 -3.58 16.15
N LEU A 140 4.30 -3.94 17.44
CA LEU A 140 4.67 -5.29 17.88
C LEU A 140 3.66 -6.35 17.43
N THR A 141 2.36 -6.08 17.53
CA THR A 141 1.34 -7.04 17.07
C THR A 141 1.41 -7.26 15.57
N LEU A 142 1.65 -6.21 14.77
CA LEU A 142 1.90 -6.33 13.33
C LEU A 142 3.14 -7.21 13.04
N GLY A 143 4.22 -7.03 13.78
CA GLY A 143 5.42 -7.86 13.66
C GLY A 143 5.18 -9.34 13.99
N ILE A 144 4.43 -9.63 15.05
CA ILE A 144 4.05 -11.00 15.42
C ILE A 144 3.19 -11.64 14.34
N ILE A 145 2.20 -10.93 13.82
CA ILE A 145 1.33 -11.41 12.73
C ILE A 145 2.18 -11.70 11.47
N ALA A 146 3.14 -10.83 11.15
CA ALA A 146 4.03 -11.04 10.01
C ALA A 146 4.85 -12.33 10.17
N ILE A 147 5.43 -12.59 11.35
CA ILE A 147 6.18 -13.82 11.62
C ILE A 147 5.28 -15.06 11.46
N ILE A 148 4.06 -15.02 12.01
CA ILE A 148 3.10 -16.13 11.90
C ILE A 148 2.72 -16.40 10.44
N LEU A 149 2.50 -15.36 9.65
CA LEU A 149 2.17 -15.50 8.22
C LEU A 149 3.35 -16.03 7.41
N LEU A 150 4.57 -15.60 7.71
CA LEU A 150 5.78 -16.13 7.07
C LEU A 150 5.94 -17.63 7.38
N MET A 151 5.74 -18.05 8.63
CA MET A 151 5.79 -19.46 9.03
C MET A 151 4.63 -20.29 8.44
N GLY A 152 3.46 -19.68 8.27
CA GLY A 152 2.23 -20.36 7.84
C GLY A 152 2.10 -20.60 6.33
N GLY A 153 3.04 -20.13 5.51
CA GLY A 153 3.00 -20.30 4.06
C GLY A 153 3.41 -19.07 3.23
N GLY A 154 4.02 -18.06 3.86
CA GLY A 154 4.64 -16.93 3.18
C GLY A 154 3.67 -16.16 2.29
N LEU A 155 4.00 -16.04 1.00
CA LEU A 155 3.22 -15.26 0.03
C LEU A 155 1.78 -15.78 -0.13
N SER A 156 1.58 -17.09 -0.17
CA SER A 156 0.25 -17.69 -0.31
C SER A 156 -0.63 -17.42 0.93
N ALA A 157 -0.04 -17.48 2.12
CA ALA A 157 -0.72 -17.14 3.36
C ALA A 157 -1.09 -15.64 3.41
N LEU A 158 -0.18 -14.77 2.96
CA LEU A 158 -0.41 -13.33 2.86
C LEU A 158 -1.56 -13.00 1.89
N GLN A 159 -1.56 -13.62 0.70
CA GLN A 159 -2.63 -13.45 -0.30
C GLN A 159 -3.99 -13.92 0.24
N THR A 160 -4.02 -15.07 0.92
CA THR A 160 -5.24 -15.61 1.51
C THR A 160 -5.79 -14.70 2.62
N SER A 161 -4.91 -14.22 3.51
CA SER A 161 -5.27 -13.26 4.56
C SER A 161 -5.87 -11.97 3.96
N ALA A 162 -5.28 -11.45 2.89
CA ALA A 162 -5.78 -10.27 2.19
C ALA A 162 -7.18 -10.49 1.60
N ILE A 163 -7.47 -11.68 1.05
CA ILE A 163 -8.81 -12.01 0.54
C ILE A 163 -9.83 -12.02 1.69
N VAL A 164 -9.51 -12.71 2.79
CA VAL A 164 -10.41 -12.88 3.94
C VAL A 164 -10.72 -11.54 4.61
N THR A 165 -9.73 -10.66 4.74
CA THR A 165 -9.87 -9.35 5.40
C THR A 165 -10.39 -8.25 4.47
N GLY A 166 -10.07 -8.31 3.18
CA GLY A 166 -10.47 -7.28 2.20
C GLY A 166 -11.93 -7.33 1.82
N LEU A 167 -12.53 -8.52 1.78
CA LEU A 167 -13.95 -8.68 1.44
C LEU A 167 -14.91 -7.94 2.41
N PRO A 168 -14.82 -8.10 3.75
CA PRO A 168 -15.66 -7.33 4.66
C PRO A 168 -15.36 -5.83 4.60
N PHE A 169 -14.10 -5.45 4.39
CA PHE A 169 -13.71 -4.04 4.28
C PHE A 169 -14.29 -3.38 3.02
N ALA A 170 -14.39 -4.12 1.90
CA ALA A 170 -15.05 -3.67 0.68
C ALA A 170 -16.51 -3.30 0.91
N MET A 171 -17.24 -4.09 1.70
CA MET A 171 -18.63 -3.77 2.08
C MET A 171 -18.72 -2.46 2.87
N ILE A 172 -17.79 -2.22 3.80
CA ILE A 172 -17.74 -0.97 4.58
C ILE A 172 -17.50 0.23 3.67
N VAL A 173 -16.52 0.13 2.76
CA VAL A 173 -16.21 1.19 1.78
C VAL A 173 -17.40 1.48 0.87
N PHE A 174 -18.12 0.45 0.43
CA PHE A 174 -19.34 0.61 -0.38
C PHE A 174 -20.43 1.40 0.37
N VAL A 175 -20.67 1.09 1.64
CA VAL A 175 -21.63 1.83 2.49
C VAL A 175 -21.16 3.28 2.70
N ALA A 176 -19.86 3.49 2.93
CA ALA A 176 -19.28 4.82 3.09
C ALA A 176 -19.45 5.67 1.82
N ALA A 177 -19.21 5.10 0.63
CA ALA A 177 -19.41 5.77 -0.65
C ALA A 177 -20.88 6.15 -0.87
N ARG A 178 -21.82 5.26 -0.55
CA ARG A 178 -23.27 5.56 -0.62
C ARG A 178 -23.66 6.70 0.31
N ASN A 179 -23.10 6.75 1.52
CA ASN A 179 -23.36 7.82 2.49
C ASN A 179 -22.76 9.15 2.03
N LEU A 180 -21.56 9.13 1.46
CA LEU A 180 -20.92 10.32 0.87
C LEU A 180 -21.78 10.89 -0.26
N TYR A 181 -22.24 10.04 -1.20
CA TYR A 181 -23.10 10.46 -2.29
C TYR A 181 -24.40 11.11 -1.80
N LYS A 182 -25.07 10.49 -0.81
CA LYS A 182 -26.27 11.06 -0.20
C LYS A 182 -26.00 12.44 0.43
N LYS A 183 -24.90 12.58 1.17
CA LYS A 183 -24.52 13.85 1.81
C LYS A 183 -24.22 14.94 0.78
N LEU A 184 -23.47 14.62 -0.28
CA LEU A 184 -23.18 15.55 -1.36
C LEU A 184 -24.45 15.98 -2.11
N LYS A 185 -25.41 15.08 -2.32
CA LYS A 185 -26.70 15.42 -2.93
C LYS A 185 -27.53 16.36 -2.06
N ILE A 186 -27.54 16.16 -0.74
CA ILE A 186 -28.23 17.05 0.21
C ILE A 186 -27.58 18.44 0.21
N ASP A 187 -26.25 18.50 0.19
CA ASP A 187 -25.50 19.75 0.21
C ASP A 187 -25.65 20.54 -1.09
N SER A 188 -25.63 19.86 -2.23
CA SER A 188 -25.91 20.45 -3.55
C SER A 188 -27.33 20.98 -3.69
N ASN A 189 -28.31 20.45 -2.94
CA ASN A 189 -29.70 20.91 -2.93
C ASN A 189 -29.97 22.05 -1.94
N LYS A 190 -28.97 22.47 -1.14
CA LYS A 190 -29.07 23.60 -0.21
C LYS A 190 -28.61 24.93 -0.82
N ILE A 191 -28.08 24.91 -2.04
CA ILE A 191 -27.74 26.06 -2.88
C ILE A 191 -28.90 26.29 -3.84
#